data_AF-B2KU55-F1
#
_entry.id   AF-B2KU55-F1
#
_cell.length_a   1.000
_cell.length_b   1.000
_cell.length_c   1.000
_cell.angle_alpha   90.00
_cell.angle_beta   90.00
_cell.angle_gamma   90.00
#
_symmetry.space_group_name_H-M   'P 1'
#
loop_
_entity.id
_entity.type
_entity.pdbx_description
1 polymer ?
#
loop_
_entity_poly.entity_id
_entity_poly.type
_entity_poly.pdbx_seq_one_letter_code
_entity_poly.pdbx_strand_id
1 'polypeptide(L)'
;MRLFGEEKTRYRLYKSGKLWLVALIGFFVLAIGHQPNQVKASSMATRTAILAVQPATLGQELNLNNQQTINADSPTSSNEVVVKCVDDAGNTLVKDTVLQGEVGKPYTIKPATIANYQYAKLANGSAPINGTFSKGTLTVTLVYTKVPVAQRTVNVKYVDEHGSEIAPATTLTGTVGGSYTAVPANVKNYEYVHLAANSAPEKGSFTANPQTVTFVYTEKPAAQGSVTERFVDEAGKRIAPDKMLTGQVGDLYEARPIEISDYAFSCVAQGSAPAGNTFINGNVIVTFVYK
;
A
#
# COMPACT_ATOMS: atom_id res chain seq x y z
N MET A 1 -48.27 55.57 0.84
CA MET A 1 -46.95 55.66 1.48
C MET A 1 -46.33 54.26 1.39
N ARG A 2 -45.16 53.97 0.78
CA ARG A 2 -43.77 54.46 1.05
C ARG A 2 -43.42 54.24 2.53
N LEU A 3 -42.40 53.47 2.97
CA LEU A 3 -41.06 53.08 2.46
C LEU A 3 -40.73 51.61 2.87
N PHE A 4 -39.98 50.76 2.12
CA PHE A 4 -38.51 50.67 1.85
C PHE A 4 -37.59 50.26 3.04
N GLY A 5 -36.71 49.27 2.80
CA GLY A 5 -35.54 48.86 3.63
C GLY A 5 -35.69 47.49 4.33
N GLU A 6 -34.76 46.53 4.30
CA GLU A 6 -33.44 46.42 3.63
C GLU A 6 -33.21 44.97 3.12
N GLU A 7 -32.49 44.81 2.01
CA GLU A 7 -32.03 43.50 1.50
C GLU A 7 -30.53 43.30 1.80
N LYS A 8 -30.19 42.32 2.66
CA LYS A 8 -28.79 42.00 2.99
C LYS A 8 -28.15 41.07 1.96
N THR A 9 -27.47 41.65 0.99
CA THR A 9 -26.59 40.93 0.06
C THR A 9 -25.41 40.28 0.80
N ARG A 10 -25.29 38.95 0.71
CA ARG A 10 -24.05 38.22 1.08
C ARG A 10 -23.34 37.74 -0.18
N TYR A 11 -22.27 38.42 -0.54
CA TYR A 11 -21.39 38.00 -1.63
C TYR A 11 -20.68 36.69 -1.28
N ARG A 12 -20.66 35.74 -2.23
CA ARG A 12 -19.69 34.63 -2.26
C ARG A 12 -18.86 34.78 -3.53
N LEU A 13 -17.56 34.96 -3.36
CA LEU A 13 -16.60 35.07 -4.46
C LEU A 13 -15.66 33.85 -4.41
N TYR A 14 -15.63 33.08 -5.50
CA TYR A 14 -14.50 32.38 -6.15
C TYR A 14 -15.02 31.19 -6.97
N LYS A 15 -14.39 30.72 -8.06
CA LYS A 15 -13.91 31.30 -9.35
C LYS A 15 -13.44 30.08 -10.17
N SER A 16 -13.80 30.01 -11.47
CA SER A 16 -13.15 29.21 -12.53
C SER A 16 -12.95 27.69 -12.38
N GLY A 17 -13.95 26.90 -12.76
CA GLY A 17 -14.06 26.28 -14.10
C GLY A 17 -12.96 25.35 -14.65
N LYS A 18 -13.35 24.10 -14.95
CA LYS A 18 -13.27 23.47 -16.29
C LYS A 18 -13.97 22.11 -16.30
N LEU A 19 -15.16 22.06 -16.90
CA LEU A 19 -15.89 20.81 -17.16
C LEU A 19 -15.65 20.42 -18.62
N TRP A 20 -15.02 19.27 -18.88
CA TRP A 20 -15.00 18.66 -20.21
C TRP A 20 -16.06 17.57 -20.26
N LEU A 21 -17.11 17.80 -21.05
CA LEU A 21 -18.18 16.84 -21.30
C LEU A 21 -17.81 16.04 -22.55
N VAL A 22 -17.34 14.81 -22.38
CA VAL A 22 -17.02 13.92 -23.50
C VAL A 22 -18.31 13.24 -23.96
N ALA A 23 -19.00 13.87 -24.92
CA ALA A 23 -20.11 13.24 -25.62
C ALA A 23 -19.58 12.34 -26.74
N LEU A 24 -19.77 11.03 -26.58
CA LEU A 24 -19.52 10.03 -27.63
C LEU A 24 -20.64 10.08 -28.68
N ILE A 25 -20.39 10.74 -29.82
CA ILE A 25 -21.12 10.50 -31.07
C ILE A 25 -20.11 10.55 -32.21
N GLY A 26 -19.91 9.42 -32.90
CA GLY A 26 -19.31 9.42 -34.23
C GLY A 26 -20.42 9.26 -35.26
N PHE A 27 -20.23 9.82 -36.47
CA PHE A 27 -20.54 9.15 -37.74
C PHE A 27 -20.03 9.95 -38.95
N PHE A 28 -19.58 9.19 -39.95
CA PHE A 28 -19.52 9.50 -41.39
C PHE A 28 -18.53 10.50 -42.01
N VAL A 29 -18.14 10.11 -43.23
CA VAL A 29 -17.21 10.76 -44.17
C VAL A 29 -18.01 11.29 -45.35
N LEU A 30 -17.69 12.48 -45.86
CA LEU A 30 -17.70 12.73 -47.31
C LEU A 30 -16.80 13.93 -47.65
N ALA A 31 -16.21 13.91 -48.85
CA ALA A 31 -15.32 14.95 -49.36
C ALA A 31 -16.08 15.99 -50.19
N ILE A 32 -15.50 17.19 -50.34
CA ILE A 32 -15.30 17.99 -51.58
C ILE A 32 -14.75 19.36 -51.14
N GLY A 33 -13.69 19.85 -51.79
CA GLY A 33 -13.02 21.11 -51.42
C GLY A 33 -13.53 22.33 -52.19
N HIS A 34 -12.96 23.51 -51.89
CA HIS A 34 -12.70 24.65 -52.81
C HIS A 34 -11.85 25.72 -52.08
N GLN A 35 -10.82 26.26 -52.75
CA GLN A 35 -10.23 27.57 -52.39
C GLN A 35 -10.95 28.68 -53.17
N PRO A 36 -10.92 29.93 -52.68
CA PRO A 36 -10.15 30.93 -53.42
C PRO A 36 -9.40 32.00 -52.59
N ASN A 37 -8.28 32.50 -53.15
CA ASN A 37 -7.77 33.89 -53.18
C ASN A 37 -8.25 34.91 -52.11
N GLN A 38 -7.43 35.74 -51.47
CA GLN A 38 -6.35 36.64 -51.97
C GLN A 38 -5.22 36.78 -50.90
N VAL A 39 -4.16 37.61 -50.96
CA VAL A 39 -3.74 38.74 -51.83
C VAL A 39 -2.20 38.70 -52.08
N LYS A 40 -1.59 39.80 -52.54
CA LYS A 40 -0.13 40.01 -52.71
C LYS A 40 0.43 41.06 -51.73
N ALA A 41 1.71 40.93 -51.40
CA ALA A 41 2.62 42.07 -51.23
C ALA A 41 3.99 41.71 -51.82
N SER A 42 4.57 42.62 -52.61
CA SER A 42 5.81 42.37 -53.37
C SER A 42 6.87 43.41 -53.03
N SER A 43 8.13 42.98 -52.90
CA SER A 43 9.28 43.83 -53.21
C SER A 43 10.42 42.99 -53.78
N MET A 44 11.01 43.45 -54.89
CA MET A 44 12.27 42.91 -55.44
C MET A 44 13.38 43.93 -55.20
N ALA A 45 14.57 43.45 -54.83
CA ALA A 45 15.82 44.19 -55.03
C ALA A 45 17.00 43.21 -55.21
N THR A 46 17.31 42.96 -56.48
CA THR A 46 18.62 42.73 -57.11
C THR A 46 19.78 42.01 -56.39
N ARG A 47 20.25 40.98 -57.11
CA ARG A 47 21.44 40.12 -56.93
C ARG A 47 22.76 40.85 -56.57
N THR A 48 23.62 40.16 -55.82
CA THR A 48 25.04 39.88 -56.18
C THR A 48 25.50 38.65 -55.39
N ALA A 49 26.32 37.78 -55.99
CA ALA A 49 26.76 36.52 -55.39
C ALA A 49 28.30 36.40 -55.39
N ILE A 50 28.90 36.08 -54.24
CA ILE A 50 30.27 35.55 -54.11
C ILE A 50 30.28 34.48 -52.99
N LEU A 51 31.15 33.48 -53.16
CA LEU A 51 31.30 32.24 -52.38
C LEU A 51 31.47 32.41 -50.86
N ALA A 52 30.92 31.46 -50.11
CA ALA A 52 31.47 30.98 -48.84
C ALA A 52 31.43 29.45 -48.82
N VAL A 53 32.53 28.82 -48.38
CA VAL A 53 32.75 27.36 -48.45
C VAL A 53 31.86 26.62 -47.44
N GLN A 54 31.28 25.51 -47.88
CA GLN A 54 30.48 24.59 -47.06
C GLN A 54 31.39 23.58 -46.36
N PRO A 55 31.57 23.61 -45.03
CA PRO A 55 32.18 22.49 -44.31
C PRO A 55 31.18 21.33 -44.24
N ALA A 56 31.58 20.16 -44.74
CA ALA A 56 30.79 18.95 -44.63
C ALA A 56 30.91 18.35 -43.23
N THR A 57 29.78 18.22 -42.52
CA THR A 57 29.73 17.56 -41.20
C THR A 57 28.98 16.24 -41.34
N LEU A 58 29.69 15.18 -41.73
CA LEU A 58 29.13 13.82 -41.79
C LEU A 58 29.30 13.13 -40.42
N GLY A 59 28.42 13.47 -39.48
CA GLY A 59 28.30 12.76 -38.20
C GLY A 59 27.29 11.62 -38.31
N GLN A 60 27.72 10.37 -38.15
CA GLN A 60 26.80 9.23 -38.09
C GLN A 60 26.24 9.08 -36.67
N GLU A 61 24.99 9.50 -36.46
CA GLU A 61 24.19 9.03 -35.33
C GLU A 61 23.78 7.57 -35.57
N LEU A 62 24.40 6.63 -34.87
CA LEU A 62 24.00 5.22 -34.91
C LEU A 62 22.87 4.94 -33.90
N ASN A 63 21.66 4.75 -34.43
CA ASN A 63 20.47 4.42 -33.66
C ASN A 63 20.52 2.95 -33.16
N LEU A 64 20.31 2.76 -31.85
CA LEU A 64 20.62 1.56 -31.06
C LEU A 64 19.67 0.35 -31.24
N ASN A 65 19.03 0.19 -32.40
CA ASN A 65 18.04 -0.86 -32.64
C ASN A 65 18.47 -2.00 -33.59
N ASN A 66 19.70 -2.00 -34.12
CA ASN A 66 20.16 -3.07 -35.01
C ASN A 66 21.14 -4.00 -34.30
N GLN A 67 20.65 -5.14 -33.81
CA GLN A 67 21.51 -6.23 -33.34
C GLN A 67 22.13 -6.95 -34.54
N GLN A 68 23.45 -7.05 -34.58
CA GLN A 68 24.15 -7.94 -35.51
C GLN A 68 25.21 -8.74 -34.74
N THR A 69 24.94 -10.02 -34.58
CA THR A 69 25.81 -11.01 -33.92
C THR A 69 26.77 -11.64 -34.91
N ILE A 70 28.06 -11.73 -34.54
CA ILE A 70 29.03 -12.64 -35.16
C ILE A 70 29.96 -13.21 -34.08
N ASN A 71 30.23 -14.52 -34.19
CA ASN A 71 31.17 -15.25 -33.31
C ASN A 71 32.61 -15.08 -33.82
N ALA A 72 33.57 -15.17 -32.91
CA ALA A 72 34.97 -14.87 -33.17
C ALA A 72 35.77 -16.08 -33.70
N ASP A 73 36.73 -15.80 -34.60
CA ASP A 73 38.07 -16.41 -34.52
C ASP A 73 39.11 -15.51 -35.25
N SER A 74 40.40 -15.71 -34.94
CA SER A 74 41.61 -15.02 -35.43
C SER A 74 41.94 -13.60 -34.89
N PRO A 75 43.25 -13.25 -34.75
CA PRO A 75 43.71 -12.15 -33.91
C PRO A 75 43.74 -10.80 -34.64
N THR A 76 42.60 -10.12 -34.69
CA THR A 76 42.54 -8.74 -35.15
C THR A 76 43.12 -7.77 -34.13
N SER A 77 43.78 -6.71 -34.61
CA SER A 77 44.04 -5.52 -33.79
C SER A 77 42.70 -4.83 -33.50
N SER A 78 42.01 -5.30 -32.46
CA SER A 78 40.75 -4.74 -31.95
C SER A 78 40.93 -3.24 -31.70
N ASN A 79 40.25 -2.41 -32.49
CA ASN A 79 40.16 -0.95 -32.29
C ASN A 79 38.80 -0.66 -31.64
N GLU A 80 38.58 -1.27 -30.47
CA GLU A 80 37.25 -1.40 -29.87
C GLU A 80 37.17 -0.66 -28.53
N VAL A 81 35.98 -0.16 -28.22
CA VAL A 81 35.64 0.40 -26.92
C VAL A 81 34.60 -0.50 -26.26
N VAL A 82 34.99 -1.19 -25.19
CA VAL A 82 34.11 -2.03 -24.37
C VAL A 82 33.51 -1.17 -23.27
N VAL A 83 32.20 -0.98 -23.33
CA VAL A 83 31.41 -0.24 -22.33
C VAL A 83 30.82 -1.22 -21.32
N LYS A 84 31.21 -1.07 -20.06
CA LYS A 84 30.71 -1.86 -18.93
C LYS A 84 29.82 -1.00 -18.05
N CYS A 85 28.68 -1.53 -17.63
CA CYS A 85 27.77 -0.87 -16.70
C CYS A 85 27.71 -1.68 -15.40
N VAL A 86 28.24 -1.13 -14.31
CA VAL A 86 28.38 -1.83 -13.02
C VAL A 86 27.71 -1.07 -11.88
N ASP A 87 27.37 -1.77 -10.80
CA ASP A 87 26.97 -1.12 -9.54
C ASP A 87 28.17 -0.61 -8.72
N ASP A 88 27.90 0.03 -7.58
CA ASP A 88 28.92 0.52 -6.64
C ASP A 88 29.85 -0.58 -6.08
N ALA A 89 29.48 -1.87 -6.19
CA ALA A 89 30.30 -3.02 -5.80
C ALA A 89 31.04 -3.68 -6.99
N GLY A 90 30.85 -3.16 -8.21
CA GLY A 90 31.48 -3.67 -9.43
C GLY A 90 30.71 -4.79 -10.14
N ASN A 91 29.49 -5.12 -9.72
CA ASN A 91 28.67 -6.15 -10.37
C ASN A 91 28.10 -5.63 -11.70
N THR A 92 28.26 -6.39 -12.78
CA THR A 92 27.69 -6.06 -14.09
C THR A 92 26.15 -6.04 -14.05
N LEU A 93 25.55 -4.89 -14.38
CA LEU A 93 24.10 -4.67 -14.35
C LEU A 93 23.39 -5.04 -15.67
N VAL A 94 24.08 -4.85 -16.80
CA VAL A 94 23.63 -5.19 -18.15
C VAL A 94 24.82 -5.69 -18.96
N LYS A 95 24.57 -6.50 -19.99
CA LYS A 95 25.62 -7.05 -20.86
C LYS A 95 26.52 -5.93 -21.42
N ASP A 96 27.84 -6.15 -21.36
CA ASP A 96 28.86 -5.26 -21.92
C ASP A 96 28.55 -4.93 -23.40
N THR A 97 28.66 -3.66 -23.78
CA THR A 97 28.47 -3.17 -25.15
C THR A 97 29.83 -2.96 -25.81
N VAL A 98 30.02 -3.45 -27.03
CA VAL A 98 31.28 -3.25 -27.78
C VAL A 98 31.02 -2.28 -28.94
N LEU A 99 31.80 -1.20 -29.00
CA LEU A 99 31.84 -0.26 -30.12
C LEU A 99 33.11 -0.50 -30.93
N GLN A 100 33.01 -0.45 -32.26
CA GLN A 100 34.16 -0.58 -33.18
C GLN A 100 34.35 0.73 -33.94
N GLY A 101 35.59 1.10 -34.28
CA GLY A 101 35.87 2.26 -35.12
C GLY A 101 37.28 2.33 -35.67
N GLU A 102 37.50 3.20 -36.66
CA GLU A 102 38.83 3.47 -37.19
C GLU A 102 39.67 4.28 -36.20
N VAL A 103 40.95 3.94 -36.09
CA VAL A 103 41.90 4.64 -35.21
C VAL A 103 41.91 6.15 -35.50
N GLY A 104 41.76 6.96 -34.46
CA GLY A 104 41.71 8.42 -34.53
C GLY A 104 40.31 9.00 -34.74
N LYS A 105 39.28 8.20 -35.08
CA LYS A 105 37.89 8.69 -35.10
C LYS A 105 37.36 8.88 -33.67
N PRO A 106 36.48 9.87 -33.43
CA PRO A 106 35.89 10.08 -32.11
C PRO A 106 34.86 9.00 -31.76
N TYR A 107 34.70 8.74 -30.46
CA TYR A 107 33.55 8.03 -29.90
C TYR A 107 32.93 8.85 -28.77
N THR A 108 31.62 8.65 -28.56
CA THR A 108 30.85 9.25 -27.48
C THR A 108 29.91 8.20 -26.89
N ILE A 109 29.94 8.05 -25.56
CA ILE A 109 29.11 7.11 -24.81
C ILE A 109 28.10 7.89 -23.98
N LYS A 110 26.82 7.66 -24.25
CA LYS A 110 25.72 8.12 -23.40
C LYS A 110 25.42 7.02 -22.38
N PRO A 111 25.35 7.32 -21.06
CA PRO A 111 24.95 6.34 -20.06
C PRO A 111 23.57 5.75 -20.39
N ALA A 112 23.49 4.42 -20.36
CA ALA A 112 22.24 3.69 -20.59
C ALA A 112 21.25 3.90 -19.43
N THR A 113 19.96 3.89 -19.73
CA THR A 113 18.90 3.85 -18.71
C THR A 113 18.76 2.42 -18.19
N ILE A 114 18.99 2.21 -16.89
CA ILE A 114 18.89 0.91 -16.22
C ILE A 114 17.78 0.99 -15.17
N ALA A 115 16.85 0.03 -15.16
CA ALA A 115 15.72 0.05 -14.24
C ALA A 115 16.18 0.01 -12.77
N ASN A 116 15.70 0.95 -11.95
CA ASN A 116 16.08 1.13 -10.53
C ASN A 116 17.53 1.60 -10.28
N TYR A 117 18.26 2.06 -11.31
CA TYR A 117 19.64 2.54 -11.18
C TYR A 117 19.82 3.89 -11.88
N GLN A 118 20.65 4.76 -11.29
CA GLN A 118 21.05 6.05 -11.87
C GLN A 118 22.56 6.03 -12.12
N TYR A 119 22.98 6.55 -13.28
CA TYR A 119 24.41 6.75 -13.55
C TYR A 119 24.98 7.73 -12.52
N ALA A 120 25.99 7.29 -11.79
CA ALA A 120 26.62 8.07 -10.72
C ALA A 120 27.93 8.70 -11.18
N LYS A 121 28.84 7.90 -11.74
CA LYS A 121 30.19 8.33 -12.12
C LYS A 121 30.87 7.36 -13.07
N LEU A 122 32.00 7.79 -13.61
CA LEU A 122 32.97 6.92 -14.27
C LEU A 122 33.80 6.17 -13.19
N ALA A 123 34.17 4.91 -13.43
CA ALA A 123 35.05 4.18 -12.53
C ALA A 123 36.49 4.72 -12.55
N ASN A 124 37.23 4.56 -11.45
CA ASN A 124 38.64 4.93 -11.41
C ASN A 124 39.45 4.06 -12.39
N GLY A 125 40.37 4.66 -13.15
CA GLY A 125 41.17 3.97 -14.18
C GLY A 125 40.41 3.63 -15.49
N SER A 126 39.14 4.02 -15.62
CA SER A 126 38.38 3.89 -16.87
C SER A 126 38.84 4.87 -17.95
N ALA A 127 38.74 4.46 -19.22
CA ALA A 127 38.79 5.40 -20.34
C ALA A 127 37.60 6.40 -20.28
N PRO A 128 37.75 7.63 -20.82
CA PRO A 128 36.71 8.65 -20.78
C PRO A 128 35.50 8.30 -21.66
N ILE A 129 34.32 8.87 -21.35
CA ILE A 129 33.10 8.67 -22.14
C ILE A 129 33.13 9.36 -23.52
N ASN A 130 34.07 10.28 -23.73
CA ASN A 130 34.37 10.92 -25.01
C ASN A 130 35.87 10.77 -25.26
N GLY A 131 36.24 10.25 -26.42
CA GLY A 131 37.63 10.03 -26.79
C GLY A 131 37.77 9.70 -28.27
N THR A 132 38.90 9.14 -28.65
CA THR A 132 39.11 8.58 -30.00
C THR A 132 39.47 7.10 -29.93
N PHE A 133 39.10 6.33 -30.95
CA PHE A 133 39.52 4.94 -31.06
C PHE A 133 41.05 4.87 -31.19
N SER A 134 41.68 3.98 -30.44
CA SER A 134 43.11 3.69 -30.49
C SER A 134 43.36 2.26 -30.97
N LYS A 135 44.63 1.91 -31.22
CA LYS A 135 44.99 0.49 -31.39
C LYS A 135 44.86 -0.23 -30.06
N GLY A 136 44.16 -1.36 -30.05
CA GLY A 136 43.88 -2.13 -28.83
C GLY A 136 42.57 -1.69 -28.16
N THR A 137 42.12 -2.52 -27.21
CA THR A 137 40.83 -2.36 -26.57
C THR A 137 40.84 -1.30 -25.47
N LEU A 138 39.97 -0.29 -25.60
CA LEU A 138 39.66 0.66 -24.52
C LEU A 138 38.49 0.12 -23.69
N THR A 139 38.54 0.30 -22.36
CA THR A 139 37.43 -0.07 -21.46
C THR A 139 36.86 1.17 -20.80
N VAL A 140 35.56 1.40 -20.97
CA VAL A 140 34.80 2.48 -20.34
C VAL A 140 33.82 1.89 -19.34
N THR A 141 34.08 2.06 -18.05
CA THR A 141 33.28 1.47 -16.97
C THR A 141 32.44 2.56 -16.30
N LEU A 142 31.12 2.51 -16.56
CA LEU A 142 30.11 3.39 -15.97
C LEU A 142 29.62 2.77 -14.65
N VAL A 143 29.72 3.52 -13.56
CA VAL A 143 29.23 3.12 -12.23
C VAL A 143 27.85 3.71 -12.00
N TYR A 144 26.92 2.87 -11.56
CA TYR A 144 25.53 3.19 -11.29
C TYR A 144 25.19 2.96 -9.82
N THR A 145 24.53 3.92 -9.21
CA THR A 145 23.97 3.78 -7.86
C THR A 145 22.51 3.37 -7.94
N LYS A 146 22.12 2.42 -7.08
CA LYS A 146 20.74 1.94 -6.99
C LYS A 146 19.85 3.05 -6.41
N VAL A 147 18.78 3.40 -7.13
CA VAL A 147 17.85 4.44 -6.70
C VAL A 147 17.04 3.92 -5.50
N PRO A 148 17.06 4.61 -4.34
CA PRO A 148 16.24 4.21 -3.20
C PRO A 148 14.74 4.34 -3.54
N VAL A 149 14.02 3.22 -3.52
CA VAL A 149 12.56 3.23 -3.62
C VAL A 149 11.96 3.68 -2.29
N ALA A 150 11.22 4.78 -2.32
CA ALA A 150 10.51 5.30 -1.15
C ALA A 150 9.51 4.27 -0.63
N GLN A 151 9.71 3.83 0.62
CA GLN A 151 8.75 2.97 1.30
C GLN A 151 7.46 3.72 1.63
N ARG A 152 6.36 2.98 1.66
CA ARG A 152 5.00 3.43 1.97
C ARG A 152 4.43 2.58 3.07
N THR A 153 3.46 3.14 3.79
CA THR A 153 2.84 2.52 4.94
C THR A 153 1.35 2.30 4.73
N VAL A 154 0.85 1.19 5.23
CA VAL A 154 -0.57 0.96 5.49
C VAL A 154 -0.73 0.91 7.00
N ASN A 155 -1.52 1.82 7.56
CA ASN A 155 -1.89 1.79 8.97
C ASN A 155 -3.03 0.79 9.16
N VAL A 156 -3.00 -0.01 10.22
CA VAL A 156 -4.02 -1.02 10.52
C VAL A 156 -4.57 -0.73 11.91
N LYS A 157 -5.86 -0.42 11.98
CA LYS A 157 -6.58 -0.05 13.21
C LYS A 157 -7.57 -1.13 13.63
N TYR A 158 -7.82 -1.19 14.94
CA TYR A 158 -8.76 -2.11 15.57
C TYR A 158 -9.70 -1.28 16.46
N VAL A 159 -10.97 -1.21 16.08
CA VAL A 159 -11.96 -0.33 16.74
C VAL A 159 -13.25 -1.07 17.11
N ASP A 160 -13.97 -0.56 18.11
CA ASP A 160 -15.34 -1.00 18.41
C ASP A 160 -16.36 -0.47 17.36
N GLU A 161 -17.63 -0.85 17.51
CA GLU A 161 -18.75 -0.40 16.67
C GLU A 161 -19.04 1.12 16.75
N HIS A 162 -18.44 1.82 17.72
CA HIS A 162 -18.51 3.28 17.89
C HIS A 162 -17.27 4.01 17.35
N GLY A 163 -16.25 3.29 16.89
CA GLY A 163 -15.00 3.81 16.36
C GLY A 163 -13.89 4.06 17.40
N SER A 164 -14.06 3.64 18.65
CA SER A 164 -13.06 3.74 19.72
C SER A 164 -11.93 2.73 19.50
N GLU A 165 -10.67 3.11 19.71
CA GLU A 165 -9.53 2.19 19.56
C GLU A 165 -9.46 1.19 20.74
N ILE A 166 -9.60 -0.11 20.45
CA ILE A 166 -9.64 -1.19 21.45
C ILE A 166 -8.35 -2.01 21.53
N ALA A 167 -7.47 -1.86 20.54
CA ALA A 167 -6.12 -2.44 20.54
C ALA A 167 -5.17 -1.54 19.72
N PRO A 168 -3.86 -1.48 20.07
CA PRO A 168 -2.91 -0.60 19.41
C PRO A 168 -2.84 -0.83 17.90
N ALA A 169 -2.90 0.26 17.13
CA ALA A 169 -2.70 0.21 15.68
C ALA A 169 -1.33 -0.38 15.29
N THR A 170 -1.28 -1.12 14.18
CA THR A 170 -0.05 -1.68 13.60
C THR A 170 0.24 -1.08 12.21
N THR A 171 1.48 -1.16 11.75
CA THR A 171 1.88 -0.58 10.44
C THR A 171 2.53 -1.64 9.56
N LEU A 172 2.04 -1.79 8.33
CA LEU A 172 2.67 -2.56 7.27
C LEU A 172 3.53 -1.63 6.41
N THR A 173 4.71 -2.06 6.00
CA THR A 173 5.63 -1.29 5.12
C THR A 173 5.90 -2.02 3.81
N GLY A 174 6.06 -1.27 2.72
CA GLY A 174 6.41 -1.84 1.42
C GLY A 174 6.63 -0.78 0.33
N THR A 175 6.93 -1.22 -0.88
CA THR A 175 7.12 -0.35 -2.05
C THR A 175 5.81 -0.15 -2.80
N VAL A 176 5.63 0.99 -3.47
CA VAL A 176 4.45 1.26 -4.31
C VAL A 176 4.26 0.12 -5.34
N GLY A 177 3.04 -0.39 -5.45
CA GLY A 177 2.67 -1.53 -6.29
C GLY A 177 2.91 -2.90 -5.64
N GLY A 178 3.73 -2.99 -4.59
CA GLY A 178 3.87 -4.22 -3.79
C GLY A 178 2.57 -4.57 -3.06
N SER A 179 2.31 -5.86 -2.86
CA SER A 179 1.10 -6.34 -2.16
C SER A 179 1.23 -6.25 -0.64
N TYR A 180 0.11 -6.03 0.04
CA TYR A 180 -0.02 -6.22 1.49
C TYR A 180 -1.19 -7.14 1.84
N THR A 181 -1.17 -7.68 3.06
CA THR A 181 -2.33 -8.32 3.69
C THR A 181 -2.36 -7.87 5.15
N ALA A 182 -3.41 -7.15 5.53
CA ALA A 182 -3.78 -6.90 6.91
C ALA A 182 -4.64 -8.07 7.41
N VAL A 183 -4.55 -8.38 8.70
CA VAL A 183 -5.31 -9.46 9.36
C VAL A 183 -5.92 -8.89 10.65
N PRO A 184 -7.18 -9.20 10.98
CA PRO A 184 -7.76 -8.81 12.26
C PRO A 184 -6.97 -9.44 13.42
N ALA A 185 -6.63 -8.64 14.43
CA ALA A 185 -5.96 -9.10 15.62
C ALA A 185 -6.93 -9.83 16.56
N ASN A 186 -6.43 -10.76 17.37
CA ASN A 186 -7.22 -11.32 18.46
C ASN A 186 -7.23 -10.33 19.64
N VAL A 187 -8.33 -9.62 19.82
CA VAL A 187 -8.51 -8.63 20.90
C VAL A 187 -9.27 -9.27 22.07
N LYS A 188 -8.74 -9.14 23.29
CA LYS A 188 -9.36 -9.71 24.50
C LYS A 188 -10.75 -9.10 24.70
N ASN A 189 -11.74 -9.94 25.01
CA ASN A 189 -13.16 -9.60 25.17
C ASN A 189 -13.87 -9.09 23.90
N TYR A 190 -13.23 -9.07 22.72
CA TYR A 190 -13.86 -8.63 21.47
C TYR A 190 -13.82 -9.72 20.39
N GLU A 191 -14.74 -9.66 19.43
CA GLU A 191 -14.72 -10.46 18.20
C GLU A 191 -14.78 -9.58 16.95
N TYR A 192 -14.08 -10.01 15.90
CA TYR A 192 -14.06 -9.30 14.62
C TYR A 192 -15.40 -9.46 13.89
N VAL A 193 -15.95 -8.35 13.42
CA VAL A 193 -17.22 -8.32 12.68
C VAL A 193 -16.99 -8.06 11.20
N HIS A 194 -16.40 -6.90 10.85
CA HIS A 194 -16.23 -6.46 9.46
C HIS A 194 -15.21 -5.32 9.31
N LEU A 195 -14.79 -5.00 8.08
CA LEU A 195 -14.06 -3.76 7.80
C LEU A 195 -14.98 -2.54 7.85
N ALA A 196 -14.50 -1.43 8.41
CA ALA A 196 -15.22 -0.16 8.40
C ALA A 196 -15.50 0.32 6.96
N ALA A 197 -16.64 0.97 6.74
CA ALA A 197 -17.09 1.38 5.39
C ALA A 197 -16.10 2.26 4.60
N ASN A 198 -15.27 3.05 5.29
CA ASN A 198 -14.24 3.92 4.69
C ASN A 198 -12.82 3.32 4.76
N SER A 199 -12.71 2.02 5.03
CA SER A 199 -11.44 1.30 5.13
C SER A 199 -10.83 1.00 3.75
N ALA A 200 -9.50 0.95 3.68
CA ALA A 200 -8.81 0.20 2.63
C ALA A 200 -9.11 -1.31 2.76
N PRO A 201 -9.03 -2.11 1.68
CA PRO A 201 -9.30 -3.55 1.74
C PRO A 201 -8.23 -4.30 2.54
N GLU A 202 -8.59 -5.47 3.11
CA GLU A 202 -7.64 -6.31 3.87
C GLU A 202 -6.44 -6.73 3.02
N LYS A 203 -6.68 -6.99 1.73
CA LYS A 203 -5.68 -7.37 0.73
C LYS A 203 -5.66 -6.32 -0.36
N GLY A 204 -4.49 -5.78 -0.66
CA GLY A 204 -4.33 -4.73 -1.66
C GLY A 204 -2.87 -4.50 -2.01
N SER A 205 -2.58 -3.36 -2.65
CA SER A 205 -1.22 -2.91 -2.92
C SER A 205 -0.92 -1.56 -2.26
N PHE A 206 0.33 -1.34 -1.89
CA PHE A 206 0.81 -0.05 -1.41
C PHE A 206 0.69 0.99 -2.53
N THR A 207 0.10 2.15 -2.23
CA THR A 207 -0.04 3.27 -3.16
C THR A 207 0.88 4.43 -2.75
N ALA A 208 0.94 5.47 -3.58
CA ALA A 208 1.64 6.70 -3.22
C ALA A 208 0.95 7.48 -2.08
N ASN A 209 -0.36 7.26 -1.88
CA ASN A 209 -1.17 7.91 -0.86
C ASN A 209 -1.19 7.06 0.43
N PRO A 210 -1.35 7.68 1.62
CA PRO A 210 -1.55 6.94 2.86
C PRO A 210 -2.81 6.05 2.77
N GLN A 211 -2.70 4.83 3.29
CA GLN A 211 -3.81 3.87 3.36
C GLN A 211 -4.05 3.49 4.82
N THR A 212 -5.32 3.28 5.19
CA THR A 212 -5.70 2.77 6.52
C THR A 212 -6.68 1.63 6.35
N VAL A 213 -6.35 0.46 6.90
CA VAL A 213 -7.28 -0.66 7.09
C VAL A 213 -7.85 -0.55 8.50
N THR A 214 -9.17 -0.58 8.66
CA THR A 214 -9.83 -0.47 9.96
C THR A 214 -10.75 -1.66 10.15
N PHE A 215 -10.36 -2.57 11.05
CA PHE A 215 -11.18 -3.69 11.48
C PHE A 215 -12.12 -3.25 12.61
N VAL A 216 -13.41 -3.53 12.46
CA VAL A 216 -14.46 -3.24 13.44
C VAL A 216 -14.81 -4.51 14.22
N TYR A 217 -14.95 -4.36 15.52
CA TYR A 217 -15.21 -5.43 16.48
C TYR A 217 -16.44 -5.12 17.33
N THR A 218 -17.08 -6.16 17.85
CA THR A 218 -18.11 -6.06 18.90
C THR A 218 -17.62 -6.75 20.17
N GLU A 219 -18.14 -6.35 21.33
CA GLU A 219 -17.77 -6.96 22.61
C GLU A 219 -18.43 -8.34 22.73
N LYS A 220 -17.64 -9.34 23.15
CA LYS A 220 -18.12 -10.70 23.39
C LYS A 220 -19.10 -10.69 24.56
N PRO A 221 -20.22 -11.43 24.49
CA PRO A 221 -21.11 -11.60 25.63
C PRO A 221 -20.33 -12.06 26.86
N ALA A 222 -20.54 -11.38 27.99
CA ALA A 222 -19.96 -11.77 29.26
C ALA A 222 -20.39 -13.22 29.58
N ALA A 223 -19.42 -14.08 29.90
CA ALA A 223 -19.71 -15.46 30.28
C ALA A 223 -20.63 -15.47 31.50
N GLN A 224 -21.66 -16.32 31.48
CA GLN A 224 -22.61 -16.46 32.58
C GLN A 224 -22.39 -17.75 33.35
N GLY A 225 -22.67 -17.70 34.65
CA GLY A 225 -22.72 -18.86 35.54
C GLY A 225 -24.08 -18.97 36.21
N SER A 226 -24.40 -20.17 36.72
CA SER A 226 -25.58 -20.40 37.55
C SER A 226 -25.26 -21.17 38.82
N VAL A 227 -26.07 -20.93 39.85
CA VAL A 227 -26.05 -21.65 41.12
C VAL A 227 -27.43 -22.23 41.35
N THR A 228 -27.51 -23.54 41.46
CA THR A 228 -28.73 -24.25 41.86
C THR A 228 -28.73 -24.44 43.37
N GLU A 229 -29.59 -23.71 44.08
CA GLU A 229 -29.92 -23.95 45.47
C GLU A 229 -30.89 -25.13 45.57
N ARG A 230 -30.52 -26.17 46.30
CA ARG A 230 -31.30 -27.40 46.48
C ARG A 230 -31.61 -27.62 47.96
N PHE A 231 -32.85 -28.01 48.25
CA PHE A 231 -33.34 -28.18 49.62
C PHE A 231 -33.80 -29.63 49.83
N VAL A 232 -33.13 -30.34 50.74
CA VAL A 232 -33.36 -31.78 51.01
C VAL A 232 -33.48 -32.06 52.51
N ASP A 233 -34.15 -33.16 52.86
CA ASP A 233 -34.12 -33.72 54.22
C ASP A 233 -32.81 -34.50 54.50
N GLU A 234 -32.63 -34.99 55.72
CA GLU A 234 -31.46 -35.80 56.13
C GLU A 234 -31.32 -37.12 55.32
N ALA A 235 -32.38 -37.59 54.65
CA ALA A 235 -32.35 -38.74 53.76
C ALA A 235 -32.04 -38.38 52.30
N GLY A 236 -31.83 -37.09 51.99
CA GLY A 236 -31.53 -36.58 50.65
C GLY A 236 -32.74 -36.42 49.73
N LYS A 237 -33.96 -36.59 50.24
CA LYS A 237 -35.20 -36.36 49.48
C LYS A 237 -35.46 -34.85 49.39
N ARG A 238 -35.82 -34.37 48.20
CA ARG A 238 -36.22 -32.97 47.97
C ARG A 238 -37.49 -32.63 48.75
N ILE A 239 -37.45 -31.51 49.47
CA ILE A 239 -38.55 -31.00 50.30
C ILE A 239 -39.09 -29.64 49.82
N ALA A 240 -38.33 -28.91 49.00
CA ALA A 240 -38.79 -27.73 48.28
C ALA A 240 -38.23 -27.72 46.83
N PRO A 241 -38.81 -26.94 45.90
CA PRO A 241 -38.25 -26.74 44.56
C PRO A 241 -36.85 -26.13 44.62
N ASP A 242 -35.94 -26.55 43.75
CA ASP A 242 -34.64 -25.90 43.61
C ASP A 242 -34.83 -24.44 43.14
N LYS A 243 -34.05 -23.50 43.69
CA LYS A 243 -34.00 -22.09 43.28
C LYS A 243 -32.71 -21.85 42.48
N MET A 244 -32.74 -20.95 41.50
CA MET A 244 -31.58 -20.70 40.65
C MET A 244 -31.15 -19.23 40.75
N LEU A 245 -29.85 -19.02 41.00
CA LEU A 245 -29.18 -17.72 40.87
C LEU A 245 -28.38 -17.72 39.57
N THR A 246 -28.28 -16.56 38.92
CA THR A 246 -27.52 -16.37 37.67
C THR A 246 -26.75 -15.05 37.72
N GLY A 247 -25.52 -15.01 37.24
CA GLY A 247 -24.67 -13.81 37.20
C GLY A 247 -23.53 -13.93 36.20
N GLN A 248 -22.72 -12.88 36.03
CA GLN A 248 -21.53 -12.96 35.20
C GLN A 248 -20.44 -13.75 35.92
N VAL A 249 -19.61 -14.47 35.16
CA VAL A 249 -18.48 -15.22 35.73
C VAL A 249 -17.51 -14.26 36.43
N GLY A 250 -17.29 -14.49 37.73
CA GLY A 250 -16.52 -13.61 38.60
C GLY A 250 -17.38 -12.75 39.55
N ASP A 251 -18.67 -12.53 39.27
CA ASP A 251 -19.58 -11.87 40.21
C ASP A 251 -19.77 -12.72 41.46
N LEU A 252 -19.96 -12.09 42.63
CA LEU A 252 -20.29 -12.80 43.86
C LEU A 252 -21.75 -13.30 43.84
N TYR A 253 -21.95 -14.53 44.34
CA TYR A 253 -23.26 -15.04 44.74
C TYR A 253 -23.29 -15.31 46.24
N GLU A 254 -24.50 -15.23 46.80
CA GLU A 254 -24.81 -15.70 48.14
C GLU A 254 -26.09 -16.53 48.06
N ALA A 255 -25.95 -17.83 48.27
CA ALA A 255 -27.04 -18.77 48.43
C ALA A 255 -27.47 -18.80 49.90
N ARG A 256 -28.78 -18.80 50.16
CA ARG A 256 -29.32 -18.73 51.54
C ARG A 256 -30.36 -19.83 51.76
N PRO A 257 -30.35 -20.52 52.92
CA PRO A 257 -31.43 -21.44 53.26
C PRO A 257 -32.74 -20.66 53.38
N ILE A 258 -33.84 -21.29 52.96
CA ILE A 258 -35.20 -20.76 53.06
C ILE A 258 -35.94 -21.40 54.23
N GLU A 259 -37.00 -20.74 54.71
CA GLU A 259 -37.97 -21.34 55.62
C GLU A 259 -38.84 -22.36 54.86
N ILE A 260 -39.07 -23.52 55.47
CA ILE A 260 -39.90 -24.61 54.93
C ILE A 260 -40.75 -25.12 56.09
N SER A 261 -42.07 -25.17 55.93
CA SER A 261 -42.98 -25.66 56.98
C SER A 261 -42.60 -27.06 57.43
N ASP A 262 -42.59 -27.29 58.75
CA ASP A 262 -42.24 -28.55 59.41
C ASP A 262 -40.77 -29.01 59.25
N TYR A 263 -39.86 -28.14 58.77
CA TYR A 263 -38.43 -28.43 58.62
C TYR A 263 -37.53 -27.31 59.17
N ALA A 264 -36.50 -27.68 59.93
CA ALA A 264 -35.45 -26.77 60.41
C ALA A 264 -34.16 -26.94 59.58
N PHE A 265 -33.52 -25.83 59.22
CA PHE A 265 -32.21 -25.87 58.55
C PHE A 265 -31.16 -26.52 59.46
N SER A 266 -30.43 -27.50 58.92
CA SER A 266 -29.40 -28.27 59.63
C SER A 266 -27.99 -27.86 59.21
N CYS A 267 -27.64 -28.00 57.93
CA CYS A 267 -26.32 -27.65 57.40
C CYS A 267 -26.30 -27.52 55.86
N VAL A 268 -25.18 -27.02 55.32
CA VAL A 268 -24.84 -27.21 53.90
C VAL A 268 -24.22 -28.61 53.74
N ALA A 269 -24.69 -29.39 52.78
CA ALA A 269 -24.30 -30.79 52.60
C ALA A 269 -22.79 -30.95 52.34
N GLN A 270 -22.19 -32.02 52.86
CA GLN A 270 -20.79 -32.35 52.56
C GLN A 270 -20.63 -32.66 51.06
N GLY A 271 -19.64 -32.04 50.42
CA GLY A 271 -19.42 -32.14 48.97
C GLY A 271 -20.28 -31.20 48.11
N SER A 272 -21.14 -30.39 48.72
CA SER A 272 -21.83 -29.27 48.07
C SER A 272 -20.85 -28.17 47.64
N ALA A 273 -21.25 -27.34 46.68
CA ALA A 273 -20.63 -26.02 46.51
C ALA A 273 -20.85 -25.16 47.78
N PRO A 274 -19.95 -24.21 48.08
CA PRO A 274 -20.10 -23.30 49.22
C PRO A 274 -21.31 -22.37 49.04
N ALA A 275 -21.92 -21.96 50.15
CA ALA A 275 -23.08 -21.06 50.12
C ALA A 275 -22.75 -19.61 49.70
N GLY A 276 -21.47 -19.24 49.55
CA GLY A 276 -21.08 -17.96 48.97
C GLY A 276 -19.71 -18.07 48.31
N ASN A 277 -19.60 -17.63 47.06
CA ASN A 277 -18.39 -17.60 46.25
C ASN A 277 -18.62 -16.73 45.01
N THR A 278 -17.74 -16.78 44.00
CA THR A 278 -18.01 -16.21 42.68
C THR A 278 -18.71 -17.20 41.73
N PHE A 279 -19.52 -16.69 40.81
CA PHE A 279 -20.06 -17.47 39.70
C PHE A 279 -18.91 -17.97 38.81
N ILE A 280 -18.98 -19.24 38.41
CA ILE A 280 -18.05 -19.86 37.45
C ILE A 280 -18.78 -20.19 36.15
N ASN A 281 -18.04 -20.47 35.07
CA ASN A 281 -18.65 -20.92 33.82
C ASN A 281 -19.34 -22.28 34.03
N GLY A 282 -20.63 -22.37 33.72
CA GLY A 282 -21.47 -23.54 33.98
C GLY A 282 -22.36 -23.40 35.22
N ASN A 283 -22.81 -24.55 35.75
CA ASN A 283 -23.72 -24.62 36.90
C ASN A 283 -23.06 -25.32 38.09
N VAL A 284 -23.21 -24.75 39.29
CA VAL A 284 -22.84 -25.40 40.56
C VAL A 284 -24.09 -25.64 41.42
N ILE A 285 -24.02 -26.56 42.37
CA ILE A 285 -25.16 -26.92 43.23
C ILE A 285 -24.80 -26.66 44.69
N VAL A 286 -25.56 -25.80 45.35
CA VAL A 286 -25.52 -25.58 46.80
C VAL A 286 -26.69 -26.36 47.41
N THR A 287 -26.39 -27.40 48.20
CA THR A 287 -27.42 -28.25 48.83
C THR A 287 -27.53 -27.92 50.31
N PHE A 288 -28.69 -27.42 50.72
CA PHE A 288 -29.08 -27.19 52.11
C PHE A 288 -29.86 -28.41 52.62
N VAL A 289 -29.43 -28.94 53.77
CA VAL A 289 -30.02 -30.11 54.44
C VAL A 289 -30.86 -29.64 55.63
N TYR A 290 -32.02 -30.25 55.80
CA TYR A 290 -33.02 -29.94 56.81
C TYR A 290 -33.45 -31.18 57.60
N LYS A 291 -34.03 -30.97 58.78
CA LYS A 291 -34.51 -32.00 59.71
C LYS A 291 -35.77 -31.57 60.45
#